data_AF-A0A949IKX5-F1
#
_entry.id   AF-A0A949IKX5-F1
#
_cell.length_a   1.000
_cell.length_b   1.000
_cell.length_c   1.000
_cell.angle_alpha   90.00
_cell.angle_beta   90.00
_cell.angle_gamma   90.00
#
_symmetry.space_group_name_H-M   'P 1'
#
loop_
_entity.id
_entity.type
_entity.pdbx_description
1 polymer ?
#
loop_
_entity_poly.entity_id
_entity_poly.type
_entity_poly.pdbx_seq_one_letter_code
_entity_poly.pdbx_strand_id
1 'polypeptide(L)'
;MPLRYPNARLFLHDLLFRERLSGAQALAAGACCFELVPAQAVSEILLAPVNDDCRCLDTAAEIVEKHLALRHSAPNALIVDHKVVFAEIEKQARSNPDNSGRDTSKSDAAAGAALAGRGTTSASNALAGACHNHAPALFDIMLQQLMRYS
;
A
#
# COMPACT_ATOMS: atom_id res chain seq x y z
N MET A 1 18.77 17.14 10.44
CA MET A 1 18.34 16.28 9.31
C MET A 1 16.83 16.39 9.20
N PRO A 2 16.28 16.96 8.11
CA PRO A 2 14.84 17.17 8.02
C PRO A 2 14.14 15.82 7.81
N LEU A 3 13.02 15.61 8.50
CA LEU A 3 12.15 14.46 8.33
C LEU A 3 11.83 14.31 6.83
N ARG A 4 12.25 13.20 6.19
CA ARG A 4 12.12 13.01 4.73
C ARG A 4 10.66 12.90 4.26
N TYR A 5 9.71 12.64 5.17
CA TYR A 5 8.33 12.32 4.81
C TYR A 5 7.26 12.89 5.78
N PRO A 6 7.24 14.19 6.13
CA PRO A 6 6.32 14.67 7.18
C PRO A 6 4.84 14.60 6.78
N ASN A 7 4.51 14.33 5.50
CA ASN A 7 3.15 14.45 4.98
C ASN A 7 2.77 13.34 3.99
N ALA A 8 3.44 12.17 3.98
CA ALA A 8 3.14 11.10 3.02
C ALA A 8 1.68 10.62 3.10
N ARG A 9 1.14 10.50 4.31
CA ARG A 9 -0.27 10.15 4.54
C ARG A 9 -1.24 11.20 3.98
N LEU A 10 -0.95 12.49 4.18
CA LEU A 10 -1.77 13.59 3.66
C LEU A 10 -1.68 13.67 2.12
N PHE A 11 -0.48 13.45 1.56
CA PHE A 11 -0.27 13.42 0.13
C PHE A 11 -1.10 12.30 -0.53
N LEU A 12 -1.08 11.09 0.02
CA LEU A 12 -1.91 10.00 -0.49
C LEU A 12 -3.41 10.27 -0.31
N HIS A 13 -3.81 10.92 0.77
CA HIS A 13 -5.18 11.37 0.92
C HIS A 13 -5.58 12.33 -0.22
N ASP A 14 -4.73 13.28 -0.59
CA ASP A 14 -4.98 14.18 -1.71
C ASP A 14 -5.10 13.42 -3.04
N LEU A 15 -4.25 12.43 -3.30
CA LEU A 15 -4.34 11.57 -4.49
C LEU A 15 -5.68 10.79 -4.56
N LEU A 16 -6.16 10.29 -3.42
CA LEU A 16 -7.41 9.54 -3.34
C LEU A 16 -8.63 10.45 -3.54
N PHE A 17 -8.69 11.58 -2.85
CA PHE A 17 -9.90 12.38 -2.75
C PHE A 17 -9.96 13.53 -3.76
N ARG A 18 -8.82 14.14 -4.11
CA ARG A 18 -8.75 15.26 -5.06
C ARG A 18 -8.53 14.76 -6.48
N GLU A 19 -7.63 13.81 -6.67
CA GLU A 19 -7.32 13.24 -7.99
C GLU A 19 -8.17 12.01 -8.34
N ARG A 20 -8.97 11.51 -7.39
CA ARG A 20 -9.87 10.35 -7.56
C ARG A 20 -9.14 9.08 -8.00
N LEU A 21 -7.88 8.93 -7.60
CA LEU A 21 -7.13 7.71 -7.84
C LEU A 21 -7.65 6.58 -6.95
N SER A 22 -7.61 5.35 -7.45
CA SER A 22 -7.79 4.17 -6.59
C SER A 22 -6.63 4.05 -5.59
N GLY A 23 -6.81 3.27 -4.52
CA GLY A 23 -5.76 3.02 -3.52
C GLY A 23 -4.44 2.54 -4.13
N ALA A 24 -4.50 1.59 -5.06
CA ALA A 24 -3.33 1.09 -5.77
C ALA A 24 -2.66 2.16 -6.64
N GLN A 25 -3.44 2.94 -7.38
CA GLN A 25 -2.91 4.05 -8.19
C GLN A 25 -2.27 5.13 -7.30
N ALA A 26 -2.89 5.49 -6.18
CA ALA A 26 -2.36 6.45 -5.24
C ALA A 26 -1.06 5.96 -4.59
N LEU A 27 -0.95 4.68 -4.26
CA LEU A 27 0.28 4.06 -3.76
C LEU A 27 1.40 4.10 -4.79
N ALA A 28 1.14 3.70 -6.03
CA ALA A 28 2.14 3.67 -7.09
C ALA A 28 2.60 5.09 -7.48
N ALA A 29 1.66 6.04 -7.60
CA ALA A 29 1.97 7.44 -7.82
C ALA A 29 2.77 8.05 -6.65
N GLY A 30 2.36 7.76 -5.41
CA GLY A 30 3.09 8.12 -4.20
C GLY A 30 4.52 7.59 -4.20
N ALA A 31 4.71 6.31 -4.50
CA ALA A 31 6.03 5.70 -4.55
C ALA A 31 6.97 6.37 -5.57
N CYS A 32 6.42 6.83 -6.71
CA CYS A 32 7.17 7.63 -7.66
C CYS A 32 7.52 9.02 -7.10
N CYS A 33 6.55 9.73 -6.52
CA CYS A 33 6.76 11.07 -5.96
C CYS A 33 7.75 11.10 -4.80
N PHE A 34 7.82 10.02 -4.01
CA PHE A 34 8.76 9.84 -2.92
C PHE A 34 10.07 9.15 -3.35
N GLU A 35 10.33 9.06 -4.66
CA GLU A 35 11.57 8.53 -5.24
C GLU A 35 11.88 7.08 -4.80
N LEU A 36 10.86 6.30 -4.43
CA LEU A 36 11.03 4.89 -4.08
C LEU A 36 11.23 4.04 -5.33
N VAL A 37 10.53 4.38 -6.41
CA VAL A 37 10.59 3.73 -7.72
C VAL A 37 10.62 4.78 -8.82
N PRO A 38 11.25 4.50 -9.98
CA PRO A 38 11.26 5.43 -11.10
C PRO A 38 9.89 5.49 -11.79
N ALA A 39 9.59 6.58 -12.49
CA ALA A 39 8.29 6.80 -13.13
C ALA A 39 7.90 5.68 -14.11
N GLN A 40 8.87 5.07 -14.79
CA GLN A 40 8.61 3.97 -15.72
C GLN A 40 8.05 2.73 -15.01
N ALA A 41 8.43 2.50 -13.75
CA ALA A 41 7.99 1.35 -12.98
C ALA A 41 6.52 1.43 -12.54
N VAL A 42 5.92 2.62 -12.51
CA VAL A 42 4.53 2.82 -12.03
C VAL A 42 3.54 2.02 -12.86
N SER A 43 3.68 2.03 -14.18
CA SER A 43 2.79 1.29 -15.08
C SER A 43 2.96 -0.22 -14.91
N GLU A 44 4.20 -0.69 -14.73
CA GLU A 44 4.51 -2.10 -14.49
C GLU A 44 3.89 -2.60 -13.19
N ILE A 45 4.03 -1.84 -12.11
CA ILE A 45 3.43 -2.15 -10.79
C ILE A 45 1.91 -2.27 -10.91
N LEU A 46 1.26 -1.35 -11.63
CA LEU A 46 -0.19 -1.36 -11.78
C LEU A 46 -0.70 -2.45 -12.72
N LEU A 47 0.16 -3.05 -13.55
CA LEU A 47 -0.16 -4.18 -14.43
C LEU A 47 0.16 -5.54 -13.80
N ALA A 48 0.84 -5.58 -12.66
CA ALA A 48 1.17 -6.81 -11.96
C ALA A 48 -0.10 -7.64 -11.67
N PRO A 49 -0.01 -8.99 -11.68
CA PRO A 49 -1.15 -9.84 -11.38
C PRO A 49 -1.73 -9.54 -10.00
N VAL A 50 -3.06 -9.58 -9.89
CA VAL A 50 -3.77 -9.41 -8.62
C VAL A 50 -3.84 -10.78 -7.95
N ASN A 51 -3.40 -10.90 -6.71
CA ASN A 51 -3.61 -12.12 -5.93
C ASN A 51 -5.00 -12.10 -5.28
N ASP A 52 -5.36 -13.13 -4.51
CA ASP A 52 -6.63 -13.16 -3.74
C ASP A 52 -6.72 -12.07 -2.64
N ASP A 53 -5.66 -11.27 -2.47
CA ASP A 53 -5.56 -10.17 -1.49
C ASP A 53 -6.06 -8.81 -2.04
N CYS A 54 -6.07 -7.78 -1.19
CA CYS A 54 -6.43 -6.40 -1.59
C CYS A 54 -5.36 -5.81 -2.52
N ARG A 55 -5.78 -5.21 -3.64
CA ARG A 55 -4.89 -4.63 -4.66
C ARG A 55 -3.84 -3.65 -4.11
N CYS A 56 -4.14 -2.94 -3.03
CA CYS A 56 -3.18 -2.05 -2.37
C CYS A 56 -2.00 -2.82 -1.75
N LEU A 57 -2.22 -4.01 -1.20
CA LEU A 57 -1.16 -4.85 -0.65
C LEU A 57 -0.27 -5.39 -1.76
N ASP A 58 -0.86 -5.90 -2.85
CA ASP A 58 -0.10 -6.35 -4.03
C ASP A 58 0.77 -5.21 -4.58
N THR A 59 0.19 -4.02 -4.70
CA THR A 59 0.91 -2.82 -5.16
C THR A 59 2.06 -2.47 -4.21
N ALA A 60 1.84 -2.54 -2.90
CA ALA A 60 2.89 -2.29 -1.91
C ALA A 60 4.02 -3.34 -1.99
N ALA A 61 3.70 -4.61 -2.23
CA ALA A 61 4.69 -5.67 -2.42
C ALA A 61 5.60 -5.36 -3.61
N GLU A 62 5.00 -5.02 -4.75
CA GLU A 62 5.70 -4.66 -6.00
C GLU A 62 6.59 -3.40 -5.82
N ILE A 63 6.11 -2.40 -5.08
CA ILE A 63 6.91 -1.21 -4.75
C ILE A 63 8.14 -1.59 -3.93
N VAL A 64 7.96 -2.42 -2.89
CA VAL A 64 9.05 -2.86 -2.00
C VAL A 64 10.08 -3.68 -2.78
N GLU A 65 9.64 -4.62 -3.60
CA GLU A 65 10.52 -5.44 -4.44
C GLU A 65 11.36 -4.57 -5.38
N LYS A 66 10.72 -3.67 -6.14
CA LYS A 66 11.42 -2.79 -7.07
C LYS A 66 12.37 -1.83 -6.37
N HIS A 67 11.96 -1.25 -5.23
CA HIS A 67 12.81 -0.35 -4.46
C HIS A 67 14.09 -1.04 -3.96
N LEU A 68 13.95 -2.24 -3.38
CA LEU A 68 15.10 -2.99 -2.88
C LEU A 68 16.00 -3.49 -4.01
N ALA A 69 15.43 -3.90 -5.16
CA ALA A 69 16.20 -4.28 -6.34
C ALA A 69 17.07 -3.11 -6.87
N LEU A 70 16.52 -1.89 -6.90
CA LEU A 70 17.27 -0.68 -7.29
C LEU A 70 18.41 -0.40 -6.31
N ARG A 71 18.21 -0.63 -5.01
CA ARG A 71 19.22 -0.36 -3.98
C ARG A 71 20.30 -1.42 -3.88
N HIS A 72 20.02 -2.68 -4.17
CA HIS A 72 21.05 -3.73 -4.24
C HIS A 72 22.14 -3.42 -5.28
N SER A 73 21.88 -2.50 -6.22
CA SER A 73 22.88 -2.02 -7.17
C SER A 73 23.87 -1.00 -6.57
N ALA A 74 23.67 -0.55 -5.33
CA ALA A 74 24.54 0.43 -4.67
C ALA A 74 25.65 -0.25 -3.83
N PRO A 75 26.90 0.26 -3.88
CA PRO A 75 27.97 -0.24 -3.02
C PRO A 75 27.64 0.06 -1.55
N ASN A 76 27.66 -0.96 -0.69
CA ASN A 76 27.29 -0.96 0.74
C ASN A 76 25.79 -1.07 1.07
N ALA A 77 24.93 -1.49 0.14
CA ALA A 77 23.53 -1.74 0.47
C ALA A 77 23.36 -2.95 1.41
N LEU A 78 22.57 -2.77 2.47
CA LEU A 78 22.16 -3.88 3.33
C LEU A 78 21.27 -4.81 2.52
N ILE A 79 21.67 -6.08 2.35
CA ILE A 79 20.90 -7.05 1.58
C ILE A 79 19.82 -7.62 2.49
N VAL A 80 18.58 -7.18 2.28
CA VAL A 80 17.40 -7.70 2.99
C VAL A 80 16.45 -8.29 1.97
N ASP A 81 15.97 -9.50 2.24
CA ASP A 81 14.96 -10.13 1.39
C ASP A 81 13.65 -9.31 1.45
N HIS A 82 13.13 -8.93 0.29
CA HIS A 82 11.87 -8.19 0.14
C HIS A 82 10.72 -8.91 0.85
N LYS A 83 10.74 -10.24 0.91
CA LYS A 83 9.74 -11.04 1.61
C LYS A 83 9.69 -10.76 3.11
N VAL A 84 10.84 -10.52 3.74
CA VAL A 84 10.92 -10.21 5.17
C VAL A 84 10.35 -8.84 5.47
N VAL A 85 10.68 -7.85 4.62
CA VAL A 85 10.17 -6.48 4.74
C VAL A 85 8.66 -6.48 4.53
N PHE A 86 8.17 -7.16 3.49
CA PHE A 86 6.75 -7.21 3.18
C PHE A 86 5.95 -7.97 4.24
N ALA A 87 6.45 -9.08 4.78
CA ALA A 87 5.77 -9.81 5.85
C ALA A 87 5.56 -8.93 7.11
N GLU A 88 6.52 -8.06 7.43
CA GLU A 88 6.39 -7.14 8.55
C GLU A 88 5.39 -5.99 8.25
N ILE A 89 5.36 -5.49 7.00
CA ILE A 89 4.34 -4.53 6.54
C ILE A 89 2.95 -5.14 6.65
N GLU A 90 2.78 -6.36 6.15
CA GLU A 90 1.50 -7.08 6.17
C GLU A 90 1.03 -7.33 7.61
N LYS A 91 1.94 -7.78 8.49
CA LYS A 91 1.66 -7.98 9.91
C LYS A 91 1.20 -6.68 10.58
N GLN A 92 1.87 -5.56 10.32
CA GLN A 92 1.50 -4.25 10.90
C GLN A 92 0.19 -3.71 10.34
N ALA A 93 -0.06 -3.89 9.03
CA ALA A 93 -1.31 -3.53 8.40
C ALA A 93 -2.50 -4.32 8.97
N ARG A 94 -2.30 -5.62 9.26
CA ARG A 94 -3.32 -6.50 9.88
C ARG A 94 -3.52 -6.22 11.37
N SER A 95 -2.47 -5.84 12.10
CA SER A 95 -2.56 -5.56 13.55
C SER A 95 -3.18 -4.21 13.89
N ASN A 96 -3.40 -3.34 12.90
CA ASN A 96 -3.93 -1.98 13.08
C ASN A 96 -5.30 -1.80 12.41
N PRO A 97 -6.34 -2.56 12.81
CA PRO A 97 -7.69 -2.39 12.27
C PRO A 97 -8.31 -1.03 12.65
N ASP A 98 -7.79 -0.29 13.62
CA ASP A 98 -8.31 1.02 14.04
C ASP A 98 -8.01 2.17 13.06
N ASN A 99 -7.14 1.96 12.06
CA ASN A 99 -7.00 2.89 10.92
C ASN A 99 -8.00 2.60 9.79
N SER A 100 -8.77 1.52 9.90
CA SER A 100 -9.97 1.31 9.09
C SER A 100 -11.00 2.31 9.60
N GLY A 101 -11.23 3.40 8.85
CA GLY A 101 -12.14 4.47 9.21
C GLY A 101 -13.37 3.94 9.95
N ARG A 102 -13.39 4.14 11.27
CA ARG A 102 -14.52 3.84 12.15
C ARG A 102 -15.57 4.93 11.96
N ASP A 103 -15.97 5.18 10.73
CA ASP A 103 -16.96 6.17 10.30
C ASP A 103 -17.53 5.80 8.92
N THR A 104 -18.17 4.63 8.82
CA THR A 104 -19.22 4.40 7.79
C THR A 104 -20.41 3.61 8.34
N SER A 105 -20.62 3.62 9.66
CA SER A 105 -21.93 3.27 10.22
C SER A 105 -22.88 4.48 10.14
N LYS A 106 -23.10 5.00 8.92
CA LYS A 106 -24.21 5.87 8.48
C LYS A 106 -23.95 6.47 7.08
N SER A 107 -23.90 5.64 6.05
CA SER A 107 -24.43 6.05 4.74
C SER A 107 -24.78 4.82 3.93
N ASP A 108 -26.09 4.62 3.80
CA ASP A 108 -26.76 3.98 2.69
C ASP A 108 -26.39 2.53 2.36
N ALA A 109 -27.26 1.66 2.89
CA ALA A 109 -27.70 0.50 2.17
C ALA A 109 -27.92 0.84 0.67
N ALA A 110 -27.50 -0.08 -0.19
CA ALA A 110 -27.73 -0.11 -1.65
C ALA A 110 -26.63 0.50 -2.54
N ALA A 111 -25.46 -0.16 -2.60
CA ALA A 111 -24.77 -0.35 -3.88
C ALA A 111 -23.82 -1.56 -3.81
N GLY A 112 -24.25 -2.71 -4.36
CA GLY A 112 -23.31 -3.70 -4.91
C GLY A 112 -22.80 -4.82 -4.00
N ALA A 113 -23.62 -5.34 -3.08
CA ALA A 113 -23.38 -6.68 -2.53
C ALA A 113 -23.71 -7.74 -3.61
N ALA A 114 -22.78 -8.00 -4.51
CA ALA A 114 -22.90 -9.08 -5.48
C ALA A 114 -21.54 -9.72 -5.76
N LEU A 115 -20.94 -10.35 -4.74
CA LEU A 115 -20.00 -11.48 -4.92
C LEU A 115 -19.70 -12.12 -3.54
N ALA A 116 -20.75 -12.62 -2.89
CA ALA A 116 -20.59 -13.61 -1.83
C ALA A 116 -20.58 -15.00 -2.49
N GLY A 117 -19.41 -15.65 -2.55
CA GLY A 117 -19.33 -16.94 -3.22
C GLY A 117 -17.98 -17.66 -3.21
N ARG A 118 -17.20 -17.63 -2.14
CA ARG A 118 -16.31 -18.75 -1.73
C ARG A 118 -15.57 -18.40 -0.44
N GLY A 119 -15.45 -19.39 0.45
CA GLY A 119 -14.85 -19.25 1.77
C GLY A 119 -13.40 -18.78 1.70
N THR A 120 -13.18 -17.54 2.10
CA THR A 120 -11.89 -17.02 2.54
C THR A 120 -12.14 -16.31 3.87
N THR A 121 -11.18 -16.45 4.78
CA THR A 121 -11.27 -16.00 6.18
C THR A 121 -11.68 -14.52 6.25
N SER A 122 -12.62 -14.18 7.14
CA SER A 122 -13.29 -12.87 7.22
C SER A 122 -12.38 -11.64 7.33
N ALA A 123 -11.08 -11.80 7.60
CA ALA A 123 -10.12 -10.71 7.66
C ALA A 123 -9.69 -10.21 6.26
N SER A 124 -9.59 -11.09 5.26
CA SER A 124 -9.15 -10.74 3.90
C SER A 124 -10.23 -9.93 3.15
N ASN A 125 -11.50 -10.29 3.35
CA ASN A 125 -12.64 -9.59 2.75
C ASN A 125 -12.88 -8.20 3.36
N ALA A 126 -12.53 -7.99 4.64
CA ALA A 126 -12.63 -6.67 5.27
C ALA A 126 -11.63 -5.67 4.67
N LEU A 127 -10.43 -6.15 4.29
CA LEU A 127 -9.46 -5.32 3.58
C LEU A 127 -9.87 -5.03 2.13
N ALA A 128 -10.52 -5.97 1.43
CA ALA A 128 -10.93 -5.80 0.04
C ALA A 128 -11.97 -4.68 -0.17
N GLY A 129 -12.94 -4.53 0.75
CA GLY A 129 -13.98 -3.49 0.66
C GLY A 129 -13.55 -2.09 1.10
N ALA A 130 -12.51 -1.99 1.94
CA ALA A 130 -12.01 -0.73 2.51
C ALA A 130 -10.60 -0.33 2.04
N CYS A 131 -10.02 -1.09 1.10
CA CYS A 131 -8.65 -1.00 0.59
C CYS A 131 -8.20 0.45 0.24
N HIS A 132 -9.12 1.33 -0.17
CA HIS A 132 -8.87 2.76 -0.44
C HIS A 132 -8.61 3.59 0.83
N ASN A 133 -9.34 3.36 1.91
CA ASN A 133 -9.16 4.06 3.19
C ASN A 133 -7.87 3.62 3.89
N HIS A 134 -7.39 2.42 3.58
CA HIS A 134 -6.17 1.84 4.14
C HIS A 134 -4.90 2.26 3.40
N ALA A 135 -5.00 2.69 2.14
CA ALA A 135 -3.84 3.04 1.31
C ALA A 135 -2.91 4.08 1.96
N PRO A 136 -3.39 5.18 2.57
CA PRO A 136 -2.51 6.16 3.21
C PRO A 136 -1.74 5.60 4.42
N ALA A 137 -2.39 4.76 5.22
CA ALA A 137 -1.77 4.13 6.39
C ALA A 137 -0.77 3.04 5.97
N LEU A 138 -1.13 2.24 4.95
CA LEU A 138 -0.27 1.22 4.38
C LEU A 138 1.02 1.82 3.81
N PHE A 139 0.93 2.94 3.11
CA PHE A 139 2.09 3.63 2.56
C PHE A 139 3.01 4.18 3.64
N ASP A 140 2.44 4.71 4.73
CA ASP A 140 3.22 5.19 5.88
C ASP A 140 3.98 4.04 6.55
N ILE A 141 3.31 2.90 6.80
CA ILE A 141 3.95 1.68 7.31
C ILE A 141 5.07 1.22 6.35
N MET A 142 4.80 1.19 5.05
CA MET A 142 5.78 0.82 4.05
C MET A 142 7.00 1.74 4.09
N LEU A 143 6.82 3.06 4.13
CA LEU A 143 7.91 4.03 4.27
C LEU A 143 8.72 3.82 5.54
N GLN A 144 8.06 3.57 6.68
CA GLN A 144 8.72 3.29 7.95
C GLN A 144 9.60 2.04 7.86
N GLN A 145 9.11 0.96 7.25
CA GLN A 145 9.89 -0.25 7.07
C GLN A 145 11.04 -0.05 6.08
N LEU A 146 10.80 0.61 4.95
CA LEU A 146 11.87 0.90 3.98
C LEU A 146 12.99 1.76 4.58
N MET A 147 12.64 2.76 5.41
CA MET A 147 13.61 3.57 6.14
C MET A 147 14.38 2.79 7.22
N ARG A 148 13.76 1.76 7.82
CA ARG A 148 14.42 0.92 8.82
C ARG A 148 15.50 0.04 8.20
N TYR A 149 15.29 -0.40 6.95
CA TYR A 149 16.23 -1.20 6.19
C TYR A 149 17.07 -0.36 5.22
N SER A 150 17.05 0.97 5.36
CA SER A 150 17.82 1.91 4.53
C SER A 150 19.14 2.37 5.08
#